data_AF-A0A519KU95-F1
#
_entry.id   AF-A0A519KU95-F1
#
_cell.length_a   1.000
_cell.length_b   1.000
_cell.length_c   1.000
_cell.angle_alpha   90.00
_cell.angle_beta   90.00
_cell.angle_gamma   90.00
#
_symmetry.space_group_name_H-M   'P 1'
#
loop_
_entity.id
_entity.type
_entity.pdbx_description
1 polymer ?
#
loop_
_entity_poly.entity_id
_entity_poly.type
_entity_poly.pdbx_seq_one_letter_code
_entity_poly.pdbx_strand_id
1 'polypeptide(L)'
;APLFAPAGQSTQMVIGATPESDWQILMMSKYFYQKMQLKRVYYSGYVPVLEDTRLPALTTAVPMLRENRLYQSDWLMRFYGFKADEILDPHMPFLDLEVDPKLSWALRHLDQFPINLQSADYQMILRIPGIGVKTAKKIVSARRFQVLTVDHLKKLGAAVNRAKYFIDFNAGNVFLRHLTDLNLKKLLIGGSTSKFQDQFSQQLTLF
;
A
#
# COMPACT_ATOMS: atom_id res chain seq x y z
N ALA A 1 -33.53 15.08 2.34
CA ALA A 1 -32.84 14.35 3.43
C ALA A 1 -31.95 13.26 2.81
N PRO A 2 -30.88 12.74 3.44
CA PRO A 2 -30.53 11.36 3.10
C PRO A 2 -31.56 10.47 3.81
N LEU A 3 -32.47 9.93 3.00
CA LEU A 3 -33.36 8.82 3.33
C LEU A 3 -32.49 7.55 3.41
N PHE A 4 -32.39 6.92 4.59
CA PHE A 4 -31.71 5.63 4.84
C PHE A 4 -30.15 5.64 4.86
N ALA A 5 -29.56 5.06 5.92
CA ALA A 5 -28.11 4.89 6.18
C ALA A 5 -27.23 6.16 6.04
N PRO A 6 -27.36 7.17 6.93
CA PRO A 6 -26.60 8.43 6.86
C PRO A 6 -25.08 8.26 7.02
N ALA A 7 -24.64 7.20 7.70
CA ALA A 7 -23.22 6.85 7.82
C ALA A 7 -22.66 6.20 6.54
N GLY A 8 -23.51 5.91 5.55
CA GLY A 8 -23.22 5.14 4.35
C GLY A 8 -23.24 3.63 4.57
N GLN A 9 -22.96 2.89 3.50
CA GLN A 9 -23.01 1.43 3.48
C GLN A 9 -21.60 0.84 3.37
N SER A 10 -21.42 -0.35 3.91
CA SER A 10 -20.20 -1.15 3.77
C SER A 10 -20.52 -2.57 3.32
N THR A 11 -19.52 -3.25 2.78
CA THR A 11 -19.61 -4.66 2.41
C THR A 11 -18.40 -5.42 2.93
N GLN A 12 -18.49 -6.74 2.97
CA GLN A 12 -17.39 -7.64 3.32
C GLN A 12 -17.22 -8.69 2.22
N MET A 13 -15.98 -8.89 1.77
CA MET A 13 -15.61 -9.92 0.83
C MET A 13 -14.80 -11.00 1.55
N VAL A 14 -15.18 -12.26 1.32
CA VAL A 14 -14.41 -13.43 1.75
C VAL A 14 -13.38 -13.74 0.67
N ILE A 15 -12.11 -13.71 1.05
CA ILE A 15 -10.97 -13.86 0.15
C ILE A 15 -10.49 -15.30 0.18
N GLY A 16 -10.11 -15.87 -0.96
CA GLY A 16 -9.63 -17.25 -1.10
C GLY A 16 -10.72 -18.31 -1.06
N ALA A 17 -11.99 -17.93 -0.96
CA ALA A 17 -13.09 -18.88 -1.13
C ALA A 17 -13.33 -19.25 -2.61
N THR A 18 -12.76 -18.47 -3.54
CA THR A 18 -12.81 -18.75 -4.98
C THR A 18 -11.39 -18.67 -5.57
N PRO A 19 -11.15 -19.09 -6.82
CA PRO A 19 -9.84 -18.90 -7.46
C PRO A 19 -9.68 -17.45 -7.96
N GLU A 20 -9.96 -16.46 -7.11
CA GLU A 20 -9.86 -15.04 -7.46
C GLU A 20 -8.44 -14.49 -7.24
N SER A 21 -8.03 -13.60 -8.14
CA SER A 21 -6.79 -12.84 -8.01
C SER A 21 -6.98 -11.55 -7.18
N ASP A 22 -5.88 -11.02 -6.65
CA ASP A 22 -5.91 -9.74 -5.91
C ASP A 22 -6.30 -8.59 -6.82
N TRP A 23 -5.94 -8.64 -8.10
CA TRP A 23 -6.39 -7.68 -9.11
C TRP A 23 -7.92 -7.68 -9.24
N GLN A 24 -8.56 -8.85 -9.37
CA GLN A 24 -10.02 -8.96 -9.43
C GLN A 24 -10.68 -8.40 -8.16
N ILE A 25 -10.10 -8.70 -7.00
CA ILE A 25 -10.57 -8.19 -5.70
C ILE A 25 -10.52 -6.65 -5.67
N LEU A 26 -9.38 -6.04 -6.03
CA LEU A 26 -9.23 -4.58 -6.03
C LEU A 26 -10.13 -3.91 -7.08
N MET A 27 -10.33 -4.54 -8.24
CA MET A 27 -11.25 -4.05 -9.26
C MET A 27 -12.70 -4.09 -8.78
N MET A 28 -13.10 -5.12 -8.03
CA MET A 28 -14.41 -5.18 -7.38
C MET A 28 -14.56 -4.08 -6.32
N SER A 29 -13.54 -3.85 -5.49
CA SER A 29 -13.56 -2.76 -4.52
C SER A 29 -13.68 -1.38 -5.20
N LYS A 30 -12.97 -1.17 -6.32
CA LYS A 30 -13.12 0.03 -7.17
C LYS A 30 -14.57 0.20 -7.64
N TYR A 31 -15.19 -0.87 -8.13
CA TYR A 31 -16.60 -0.85 -8.54
C TYR A 31 -17.53 -0.47 -7.37
N PHE A 32 -17.33 -1.06 -6.19
CA PHE A 32 -18.12 -0.72 -4.99
C PHE A 32 -18.00 0.75 -4.59
N TYR A 33 -16.80 1.32 -4.66
CA TYR A 33 -16.62 2.74 -4.36
C TYR A 33 -17.23 3.66 -5.42
N GLN A 34 -17.08 3.34 -6.70
CA GLN A 34 -17.46 4.23 -7.79
C GLN A 34 -18.94 4.12 -8.20
N LYS A 35 -19.48 2.91 -8.20
CA LYS A 35 -20.84 2.63 -8.70
C LYS A 35 -21.85 2.48 -7.57
N MET A 36 -21.46 1.84 -6.47
CA MET A 36 -22.34 1.64 -5.30
C MET A 36 -22.14 2.70 -4.20
N GLN A 37 -21.16 3.59 -4.34
CA GLN A 37 -20.85 4.67 -3.39
C GLN A 37 -20.65 4.15 -1.94
N LEU A 38 -20.14 2.92 -1.79
CA LEU A 38 -19.87 2.35 -0.48
C LEU A 38 -18.81 3.17 0.26
N LYS A 39 -18.90 3.23 1.59
CA LYS A 39 -17.91 3.93 2.41
C LYS A 39 -16.69 3.08 2.71
N ARG A 40 -16.86 1.75 2.77
CA ARG A 40 -15.81 0.81 3.13
C ARG A 40 -16.08 -0.58 2.58
N VAL A 41 -14.99 -1.27 2.22
CA VAL A 41 -14.97 -2.69 1.89
C VAL A 41 -14.09 -3.34 2.97
N TYR A 42 -14.59 -4.42 3.55
CA TYR A 42 -13.85 -5.27 4.48
C TYR A 42 -13.41 -6.53 3.75
N TYR A 43 -12.21 -7.01 4.08
CA TYR A 43 -11.62 -8.23 3.55
C TYR A 43 -11.45 -9.18 4.72
N SER A 44 -11.81 -10.44 4.52
CA SER A 44 -11.62 -11.51 5.51
C SER A 44 -11.16 -12.75 4.76
N GLY A 45 -10.02 -13.32 5.18
CA GLY A 45 -9.55 -14.59 4.63
C GLY A 45 -10.54 -15.73 4.90
N TYR A 46 -10.73 -16.60 3.91
CA TYR A 46 -11.48 -17.84 4.08
C TYR A 46 -10.77 -18.73 5.10
N VAL A 47 -11.54 -19.20 6.08
CA VAL A 47 -11.09 -20.16 7.09
C VAL A 47 -11.89 -21.45 6.89
N PRO A 48 -11.26 -22.53 6.43
CA PRO A 48 -11.92 -23.81 6.27
C PRO A 48 -12.24 -24.41 7.65
N VAL A 49 -13.52 -24.72 7.89
CA VAL A 49 -14.01 -25.29 9.15
C VAL A 49 -14.66 -26.67 8.99
N LEU A 50 -15.05 -27.03 7.76
CA LEU A 50 -15.75 -28.26 7.45
C LEU A 50 -15.17 -28.86 6.17
N GLU A 51 -15.08 -30.19 6.13
CA GLU A 51 -14.71 -30.94 4.94
C GLU A 51 -15.98 -31.27 4.15
N ASP A 52 -16.19 -30.57 3.03
CA ASP A 52 -17.32 -30.78 2.11
C ASP A 52 -16.88 -30.46 0.68
N THR A 53 -17.28 -31.29 -0.29
CA THR A 53 -16.90 -31.11 -1.71
C THR A 53 -17.44 -29.84 -2.36
N ARG A 54 -18.44 -29.19 -1.74
CA ARG A 54 -19.00 -27.89 -2.16
C ARG A 54 -18.21 -26.71 -1.61
N LEU A 55 -17.31 -26.93 -0.66
CA LEU A 55 -16.47 -25.90 -0.04
C LEU A 55 -15.05 -25.93 -0.62
N PRO A 56 -14.31 -24.82 -0.54
CA PRO A 56 -12.89 -24.80 -0.85
C PRO A 56 -12.10 -25.82 -0.02
N ALA A 57 -10.99 -26.29 -0.56
CA ALA A 57 -10.14 -27.26 0.12
C ALA A 57 -9.63 -26.71 1.47
N LEU A 58 -9.35 -27.62 2.42
CA LEU A 58 -8.81 -27.24 3.73
C LEU A 58 -7.44 -26.53 3.63
N THR A 59 -6.72 -26.72 2.52
CA THR A 59 -5.44 -26.06 2.22
C THR A 59 -5.61 -24.64 1.67
N THR A 60 -6.83 -24.18 1.43
CA THR A 60 -7.13 -22.86 0.85
C THR A 60 -7.16 -21.73 1.90
N ALA A 61 -6.71 -22.00 3.13
CA ALA A 61 -6.59 -20.97 4.17
C ALA A 61 -5.78 -19.77 3.63
N VAL A 62 -6.37 -18.58 3.72
CA VAL A 62 -5.71 -17.37 3.22
C VAL A 62 -4.65 -16.92 4.21
N PRO A 63 -3.39 -16.73 3.78
CA PRO A 63 -2.39 -16.14 4.65
C PRO A 63 -2.84 -14.75 5.13
N MET A 64 -2.79 -14.51 6.44
CA MET A 64 -3.13 -13.20 7.04
C MET A 64 -2.41 -12.03 6.35
N LEU A 65 -1.19 -12.29 5.85
CA LEU A 65 -0.41 -11.31 5.10
C LEU A 65 -1.10 -10.85 3.80
N ARG A 66 -1.77 -11.75 3.07
CA ARG A 66 -2.55 -11.39 1.87
C ARG A 66 -3.71 -10.47 2.22
N GLU A 67 -4.46 -10.77 3.30
CA GLU A 67 -5.53 -9.90 3.80
C GLU A 67 -5.00 -8.50 4.16
N ASN A 68 -3.88 -8.45 4.89
CA ASN A 68 -3.23 -7.18 5.25
C ASN A 68 -2.81 -6.38 4.00
N ARG A 69 -2.29 -7.04 2.97
CA ARG A 69 -1.91 -6.38 1.70
C ARG A 69 -3.13 -5.82 0.98
N LEU A 70 -4.26 -6.51 0.99
CA LEU A 70 -5.51 -5.99 0.42
C LEU A 70 -5.99 -4.73 1.15
N TYR A 71 -5.98 -4.71 2.48
CA TYR A 71 -6.31 -3.50 3.25
C TYR A 71 -5.34 -2.35 2.98
N GLN A 72 -4.04 -2.63 2.82
CA GLN A 72 -3.06 -1.61 2.45
C GLN A 72 -3.35 -1.03 1.06
N SER A 73 -3.66 -1.86 0.07
CA SER A 73 -4.04 -1.43 -1.29
C SER A 73 -5.34 -0.62 -1.29
N ASP A 74 -6.36 -1.04 -0.55
CA ASP A 74 -7.62 -0.31 -0.36
C ASP A 74 -7.38 1.09 0.21
N TRP A 75 -6.48 1.19 1.19
CA TRP A 75 -6.09 2.46 1.79
C TRP A 75 -5.40 3.38 0.79
N LEU A 76 -4.56 2.84 -0.09
CA LEU A 76 -3.94 3.61 -1.17
C LEU A 76 -4.99 4.16 -2.13
N MET A 77 -6.01 3.37 -2.47
CA MET A 77 -7.10 3.82 -3.33
C MET A 77 -7.88 4.98 -2.70
N ARG A 78 -8.28 4.82 -1.45
CA ARG A 78 -9.18 5.77 -0.78
C ARG A 78 -8.52 7.06 -0.34
N PHE A 79 -7.26 7.01 0.09
CA PHE A 79 -6.60 8.14 0.75
C PHE A 79 -5.37 8.66 0.02
N TYR A 80 -4.78 7.88 -0.88
CA TYR A 80 -3.63 8.29 -1.70
C TYR A 80 -3.98 8.50 -3.18
N GLY A 81 -5.23 8.25 -3.58
CA GLY A 81 -5.68 8.42 -4.96
C GLY A 81 -5.03 7.43 -5.92
N PHE A 82 -4.65 6.23 -5.46
CA PHE A 82 -4.27 5.15 -6.36
C PHE A 82 -5.50 4.60 -7.09
N LYS A 83 -5.35 4.28 -8.37
CA LYS A 83 -6.29 3.47 -9.14
C LYS A 83 -6.03 1.99 -8.85
N ALA A 84 -7.06 1.15 -8.91
CA ALA A 84 -6.86 -0.30 -8.74
C ALA A 84 -5.93 -0.86 -9.84
N ASP A 85 -6.12 -0.35 -11.07
CA ASP A 85 -5.37 -0.71 -12.28
C ASP A 85 -3.94 -0.17 -12.35
N GLU A 86 -3.53 0.75 -11.45
CA GLU A 86 -2.10 1.07 -11.28
C GLU A 86 -1.44 0.21 -10.20
N ILE A 87 -2.18 -0.22 -9.17
CA ILE A 87 -1.65 -1.07 -8.09
C ILE A 87 -1.36 -2.50 -8.60
N LEU A 88 -2.28 -3.07 -9.40
CA LEU A 88 -2.13 -4.37 -10.05
C LEU A 88 -2.73 -4.31 -11.46
N ASP A 89 -2.31 -5.24 -12.31
CA ASP A 89 -2.82 -5.41 -13.66
C ASP A 89 -3.00 -6.91 -13.98
N PRO A 90 -3.65 -7.27 -15.11
CA PRO A 90 -3.85 -8.68 -15.46
C PRO A 90 -2.56 -9.50 -15.64
N HIS A 91 -1.42 -8.86 -15.92
CA HIS A 91 -0.12 -9.54 -16.08
C HIS A 91 0.59 -9.74 -14.74
N MET A 92 0.33 -8.88 -13.75
CA MET A 92 0.77 -9.02 -12.36
C MET A 92 -0.43 -8.94 -11.42
N PRO A 93 -1.22 -10.02 -11.31
CA PRO A 93 -2.54 -9.97 -10.68
C PRO A 93 -2.52 -10.23 -9.17
N PHE A 94 -1.36 -10.44 -8.56
CA PHE A 94 -1.19 -10.79 -7.15
C PHE A 94 -0.29 -9.77 -6.42
N LEU A 95 -0.61 -9.49 -5.16
CA LEU A 95 0.18 -8.59 -4.31
C LEU A 95 1.45 -9.28 -3.82
N ASP A 96 2.55 -8.52 -3.78
CA ASP A 96 3.79 -8.98 -3.15
C ASP A 96 3.58 -9.12 -1.63
N LEU A 97 3.86 -10.30 -1.10
CA LEU A 97 3.72 -10.56 0.34
C LEU A 97 4.90 -10.00 1.13
N GLU A 98 6.09 -9.87 0.54
CA GLU A 98 7.30 -9.39 1.22
C GLU A 98 7.30 -7.88 1.45
N VAL A 99 6.74 -7.11 0.51
CA VAL A 99 6.73 -5.63 0.56
C VAL A 99 5.32 -5.06 0.48
N ASP A 100 5.08 -3.91 1.11
CA ASP A 100 3.76 -3.27 1.03
C ASP A 100 3.44 -2.78 -0.40
N PRO A 101 2.15 -2.64 -0.75
CA PRO A 101 1.72 -2.33 -2.12
C PRO A 101 2.27 -1.01 -2.66
N LYS A 102 2.53 -0.02 -1.79
CA LYS A 102 3.07 1.28 -2.20
C LYS A 102 4.53 1.16 -2.60
N LEU A 103 5.31 0.39 -1.85
CA LEU A 103 6.68 0.07 -2.22
C LEU A 103 6.74 -0.85 -3.44
N SER A 104 5.91 -1.89 -3.49
CA SER A 104 5.82 -2.77 -4.67
C SER A 104 5.56 -1.96 -5.94
N TRP A 105 4.60 -1.02 -5.89
CA TRP A 105 4.33 -0.10 -6.98
C TRP A 105 5.56 0.74 -7.36
N ALA A 106 6.25 1.32 -6.37
CA ALA A 106 7.41 2.18 -6.63
C ALA A 106 8.58 1.41 -7.27
N LEU A 107 8.78 0.15 -6.87
CA LEU A 107 9.81 -0.73 -7.45
C LEU A 107 9.48 -1.14 -8.89
N ARG A 108 8.19 -1.16 -9.28
CA ARG A 108 7.77 -1.41 -10.67
C ARG A 108 7.84 -0.16 -11.55
N HIS A 109 7.88 1.02 -10.95
CA HIS A 109 7.86 2.32 -11.64
C HIS A 109 9.11 3.15 -11.31
N LEU A 110 10.29 2.51 -11.31
CA LEU A 110 11.56 3.18 -11.02
C LEU A 110 11.87 4.31 -12.00
N ASP A 111 11.32 4.26 -13.20
CA ASP A 111 11.37 5.31 -14.22
C ASP A 111 10.72 6.63 -13.78
N GLN A 112 9.81 6.60 -12.80
CA GLN A 112 9.17 7.79 -12.24
C GLN A 112 9.97 8.40 -11.08
N PHE A 113 11.11 7.81 -10.72
CA PHE A 113 11.97 8.25 -9.64
C PHE A 113 13.35 8.66 -10.15
N PRO A 114 14.02 9.60 -9.48
CA PRO A 114 13.62 10.25 -8.23
C PRO A 114 12.66 11.42 -8.42
N ILE A 115 11.92 11.73 -7.36
CA ILE A 115 10.97 12.85 -7.36
C ILE A 115 11.60 14.04 -6.62
N ASN A 116 11.82 15.14 -7.35
CA ASN A 116 12.28 16.39 -6.75
C ASN A 116 11.18 17.02 -5.89
N LEU A 117 11.38 17.05 -4.56
CA LEU A 117 10.35 17.51 -3.63
C LEU A 117 10.07 19.02 -3.70
N GLN A 118 11.00 19.81 -4.25
CA GLN A 118 10.84 21.25 -4.37
C GLN A 118 9.80 21.61 -5.45
N SER A 119 9.68 20.81 -6.51
CA SER A 119 8.83 21.10 -7.68
C SER A 119 7.69 20.11 -7.90
N ALA A 120 7.86 18.83 -7.53
CA ALA A 120 6.94 17.76 -7.92
C ALA A 120 5.49 17.97 -7.48
N ASP A 121 4.54 17.44 -8.24
CA ASP A 121 3.12 17.53 -7.86
C ASP A 121 2.80 16.74 -6.59
N TYR A 122 1.78 17.20 -5.88
CA TYR A 122 1.30 16.55 -4.66
C TYR A 122 1.00 15.06 -4.85
N GLN A 123 0.41 14.70 -6.00
CA GLN A 123 0.07 13.31 -6.33
C GLN A 123 1.32 12.44 -6.48
N MET A 124 2.37 12.96 -7.13
CA MET A 124 3.65 12.25 -7.23
C MET A 124 4.32 12.11 -5.86
N ILE A 125 4.24 13.13 -5.00
CA ILE A 125 4.75 13.02 -3.62
C ILE A 125 4.02 11.92 -2.84
N LEU A 126 2.72 11.73 -3.08
CA LEU A 126 1.94 10.64 -2.48
C LEU A 126 2.34 9.25 -2.99
N ARG A 127 3.10 9.13 -4.08
CA ARG A 127 3.62 7.84 -4.58
C ARG A 127 4.91 7.41 -3.88
N ILE A 128 5.65 8.32 -3.26
CA ILE A 128 6.94 8.04 -2.60
C ILE A 128 6.77 7.13 -1.38
N PRO A 129 7.41 5.94 -1.34
CA PRO A 129 7.44 5.08 -0.15
C PRO A 129 8.00 5.81 1.07
N GLY A 130 7.34 5.67 2.22
CA GLY A 130 7.72 6.36 3.46
C GLY A 130 7.18 7.78 3.62
N ILE A 131 6.44 8.32 2.65
CA ILE A 131 5.73 9.60 2.77
C ILE A 131 4.22 9.34 2.86
N GLY A 132 3.61 9.76 3.98
CA GLY A 132 2.16 9.65 4.18
C GLY A 132 1.38 10.90 3.74
N VAL A 133 0.05 10.82 3.69
CA VAL A 133 -0.84 11.94 3.25
C VAL A 133 -0.57 13.23 4.01
N LYS A 134 -0.49 13.17 5.34
CA LYS A 134 -0.22 14.34 6.20
C LYS A 134 1.17 14.92 5.91
N THR A 135 2.17 14.05 5.78
CA THR A 135 3.55 14.43 5.47
C THR A 135 3.65 15.07 4.09
N ALA A 136 3.00 14.51 3.07
CA ALA A 136 2.96 15.07 1.72
C ALA A 136 2.36 16.49 1.71
N LYS A 137 1.26 16.73 2.44
CA LYS A 137 0.67 18.07 2.59
C LYS A 137 1.64 19.05 3.24
N LYS A 138 2.34 18.61 4.29
CA LYS A 138 3.36 19.42 4.96
C LYS A 138 4.53 19.76 4.03
N ILE A 139 4.98 18.82 3.21
CA ILE A 139 6.05 19.02 2.21
C ILE A 139 5.64 20.11 1.21
N VAL A 140 4.46 19.99 0.61
CA VAL A 140 3.95 20.97 -0.37
C VAL A 140 3.75 22.36 0.26
N SER A 141 3.33 22.43 1.52
CA SER A 141 3.22 23.70 2.24
C SER A 141 4.61 24.31 2.54
N ALA A 142 5.52 23.51 3.10
CA ALA A 142 6.82 23.99 3.54
C ALA A 142 7.71 24.47 2.38
N ARG A 143 7.70 23.77 1.23
CA ARG A 143 8.56 24.13 0.09
C ARG A 143 8.28 25.52 -0.49
N ARG A 144 7.14 26.13 -0.17
CA ARG A 144 6.80 27.50 -0.59
C ARG A 144 7.64 28.56 0.14
N PHE A 145 8.16 28.23 1.31
CA PHE A 145 8.84 29.18 2.19
C PHE A 145 10.31 28.83 2.46
N GLN A 146 10.75 27.63 2.08
CA GLN A 146 12.13 27.19 2.27
C GLN A 146 12.53 26.12 1.24
N VAL A 147 13.83 25.97 1.03
CA VAL A 147 14.40 24.84 0.30
C VAL A 147 14.35 23.60 1.20
N LEU A 148 13.75 22.52 0.71
CA LEU A 148 13.64 21.29 1.48
C LEU A 148 14.99 20.57 1.58
N THR A 149 15.22 19.96 2.74
CA THR A 149 16.39 19.12 3.02
C THR A 149 15.92 17.81 3.66
N VAL A 150 16.81 16.82 3.75
CA VAL A 150 16.52 15.54 4.42
C VAL A 150 16.10 15.74 5.88
N ASP A 151 16.74 16.67 6.60
CA ASP A 151 16.41 16.97 8.00
C ASP A 151 15.01 17.55 8.14
N HIS A 152 14.59 18.39 7.18
CA HIS A 152 13.21 18.89 7.14
C HIS A 152 12.23 17.72 7.01
N LEU A 153 12.48 16.75 6.12
CA LEU A 153 11.57 15.61 5.96
C LEU A 153 11.42 14.78 7.23
N LYS A 154 12.52 14.55 7.96
CA LYS A 154 12.48 13.85 9.25
C LYS A 154 11.59 14.60 10.25
N LYS A 155 11.74 15.92 10.35
CA LYS A 155 10.90 16.79 11.22
C LYS A 155 9.43 16.81 10.78
N LEU A 156 9.14 16.71 9.49
CA LEU A 156 7.78 16.66 8.97
C LEU A 156 7.09 15.31 9.19
N GLY A 157 7.84 14.27 9.57
CA GLY A 157 7.34 12.92 9.85
C GLY A 157 7.42 11.96 8.66
N ALA A 158 8.38 12.14 7.75
CA ALA A 158 8.67 11.15 6.72
C ALA A 158 9.49 9.99 7.29
N ALA A 159 9.22 8.77 6.83
CA ALA A 159 10.09 7.61 7.05
C ALA A 159 11.30 7.71 6.09
N VAL A 160 12.26 8.57 6.47
CA VAL A 160 13.43 8.91 5.63
C VAL A 160 14.27 7.68 5.29
N ASN A 161 14.32 6.68 6.17
CA ASN A 161 15.02 5.40 5.90
C ASN A 161 14.55 4.73 4.61
N ARG A 162 13.28 4.94 4.22
CA ARG A 162 12.68 4.41 2.99
C ARG A 162 12.59 5.48 1.90
N ALA A 163 12.15 6.69 2.24
CA ALA A 163 11.92 7.75 1.25
C ALA A 163 13.22 8.20 0.56
N LYS A 164 14.37 8.14 1.24
CA LYS A 164 15.67 8.64 0.73
C LYS A 164 16.11 8.03 -0.59
N TYR A 165 15.61 6.84 -0.96
CA TYR A 165 15.97 6.21 -2.23
C TYR A 165 15.15 6.74 -3.42
N PHE A 166 14.02 7.39 -3.16
CA PHE A 166 13.02 7.76 -4.17
C PHE A 166 12.87 9.28 -4.37
N ILE A 167 13.64 10.09 -3.64
CA ILE A 167 13.47 11.55 -3.62
C ILE A 167 14.72 12.26 -4.11
N ASP A 168 14.56 13.48 -4.57
CA ASP A 168 15.67 14.38 -4.82
C ASP A 168 15.40 15.79 -4.24
N PHE A 169 16.47 16.55 -4.09
CA PHE A 169 16.46 17.95 -3.66
C PHE A 169 17.26 18.78 -4.65
N ASN A 170 17.11 20.11 -4.60
CA ASN A 170 17.89 21.00 -5.48
C ASN A 170 19.41 20.88 -5.27
N ALA A 171 19.85 20.47 -4.07
CA ALA A 171 21.26 20.21 -3.77
C ALA A 171 21.72 18.79 -4.16
N GLY A 172 20.83 17.98 -4.74
CA GLY A 172 21.06 16.57 -5.06
C GLY A 172 20.84 15.62 -3.87
N ASN A 173 20.83 14.32 -4.17
CA ASN A 173 20.70 13.26 -3.19
C ASN A 173 21.72 12.13 -3.42
N VAL A 174 22.59 11.91 -2.43
CA VAL A 174 23.66 10.90 -2.47
C VAL A 174 23.15 9.45 -2.50
N PHE A 175 21.92 9.19 -2.06
CA PHE A 175 21.35 7.84 -2.00
C PHE A 175 20.83 7.35 -3.36
N LEU A 176 20.75 8.23 -4.36
CA LEU A 176 20.25 7.89 -5.70
C LEU A 176 21.11 6.86 -6.43
N ARG A 177 22.39 6.73 -6.05
CA ARG A 177 23.26 5.65 -6.55
C ARG A 177 22.72 4.24 -6.29
N HIS A 178 21.81 4.07 -5.32
CA HIS A 178 21.19 2.79 -5.00
C HIS A 178 19.85 2.57 -5.72
N LEU A 179 19.32 3.57 -6.42
CA LEU A 179 18.03 3.46 -7.11
C LEU A 179 18.08 2.44 -8.25
N THR A 180 19.23 2.32 -8.91
CA THR A 180 19.50 1.36 -10.00
C THR A 180 20.14 0.06 -9.51
N ASP A 181 20.34 -0.10 -8.20
CA ASP A 181 20.93 -1.31 -7.63
C ASP A 181 19.94 -2.47 -7.73
N LEU A 182 20.40 -3.59 -8.31
CA LEU A 182 19.63 -4.84 -8.39
C LEU A 182 19.15 -5.31 -7.00
N ASN A 183 19.80 -4.87 -5.93
CA ASN A 183 19.47 -5.22 -4.55
C ASN A 183 18.62 -4.17 -3.80
N LEU A 184 18.06 -3.15 -4.48
CA LEU A 184 17.26 -2.10 -3.82
C LEU A 184 16.14 -2.69 -2.94
N LYS A 185 15.42 -3.71 -3.44
CA LYS A 185 14.38 -4.41 -2.65
C LYS A 185 14.96 -5.01 -1.36
N LYS A 186 16.13 -5.66 -1.42
CA LYS A 186 16.80 -6.24 -0.25
C LYS A 186 17.27 -5.17 0.74
N LEU A 187 17.84 -4.05 0.25
CA LEU A 187 18.24 -2.93 1.09
C LEU A 187 17.05 -2.34 1.86
N LEU A 188 15.88 -2.24 1.21
CA LEU A 188 14.66 -1.71 1.80
C LEU A 188 14.02 -2.67 2.81
N ILE A 189 14.07 -3.98 2.56
CA ILE A 189 13.61 -5.01 3.50
C ILE A 189 14.54 -5.09 4.71
N GLY A 190 15.85 -5.20 4.49
CA GLY A 190 16.85 -5.33 5.56
C GLY A 190 16.96 -4.10 6.46
N GLY A 191 16.69 -2.90 5.93
CA GLY A 191 16.63 -1.66 6.71
C GLY A 191 15.31 -1.43 7.47
N SER A 192 14.33 -2.32 7.32
CA SER A 192 13.01 -2.23 7.93
C SER A 192 12.81 -3.37 8.94
N THR A 193 13.37 -3.25 10.14
CA THR A 193 13.01 -4.17 11.24
C THR A 193 11.55 -3.90 11.63
N SER A 194 10.66 -4.80 11.21
CA SER A 194 9.24 -4.72 11.58
C SER A 194 9.09 -5.11 13.05
N LYS A 195 8.60 -4.19 13.89
CA LYS A 195 8.23 -4.48 15.30
C LYS A 195 7.18 -5.59 15.45
N PHE A 196 6.53 -5.99 14.35
CA PHE A 196 5.44 -6.96 14.33
C PHE A 196 5.87 -8.36 13.88
N GLN A 197 7.14 -8.58 13.53
CA GLN A 197 7.59 -9.88 13.01
C GLN A 197 7.32 -11.04 13.99
N ASP A 198 7.37 -10.76 15.30
CA ASP A 198 7.10 -11.74 16.36
C ASP A 198 5.61 -11.86 16.76
N GLN A 199 4.73 -10.93 16.38
CA GLN A 199 3.30 -11.02 16.72
C GLN A 199 2.49 -11.92 15.79
N PHE A 200 3.05 -12.30 14.63
CA PHE A 200 2.39 -13.19 13.68
C PHE A 200 2.45 -14.68 14.04
N SER A 201 3.23 -15.05 15.07
CA SER A 201 3.33 -16.44 15.55
C SER A 201 2.36 -16.78 16.70
N GLN A 202 1.82 -15.78 17.40
CA GLN A 202 1.08 -16.00 18.65
C GLN A 202 -0.41 -16.33 18.48
N GLN A 203 -0.95 -16.33 17.25
CA GLN A 203 -2.32 -16.79 17.01
C GLN A 203 -2.39 -18.31 16.73
N LEU A 204 -1.49 -19.08 17.35
CA LEU A 204 -1.50 -20.55 17.39
C LEU A 204 -1.59 -21.10 18.83
N THR A 205 -1.76 -20.25 19.85
CA THR A 205 -1.86 -20.68 21.27
C THR A 205 -3.24 -20.51 21.89
N LEU A 206 -4.28 -20.34 21.09
CA LEU A 206 -5.66 -20.36 21.57
C LEU A 206 -6.53 -21.29 20.73
N PHE A 207 -6.07 -22.54 20.55
CA PHE A 207 -6.88 -23.77 20.48
C PHE A 207 -5.96 -24.97 20.74
#